data_AF-A0A957C443-F1
#
_entry.id   AF-A0A957C443-F1
#
_cell.length_a   1.000
_cell.length_b   1.000
_cell.length_c   1.000
_cell.angle_alpha   90.00
_cell.angle_beta   90.00
_cell.angle_gamma   90.00
#
_symmetry.space_group_name_H-M   'P 1'
#
loop_
_entity.id
_entity.type
_entity.pdbx_description
1 polymer ?
#
loop_
_entity_poly.entity_id
_entity_poly.type
_entity_poly.pdbx_seq_one_letter_code
_entity_poly.pdbx_strand_id
1 'polypeptide(L)'
;LIQHFPLDWHERLLLVRGLWLLLPSPLRSDFTFTTHVTSPNGSLPRLAFSEEAPAGSVTILDWDAPRFDESLLAQPYIAHLQQLWQGDPVAFVERLRSLDRIAKTMMPEHSLIEVVARHTQDLRVMDGDPLTAQEILDVLFGSAPPKNGLRKIYLERLLEHALEERDPEGSEWVASAMDDDPALDESLNRKLQQELTSQPDAVYAFVRARVGKGTDEPWLTRLREAGIAALQVALETGDPETVTSWLTLLGREPARYELGEVLRGGILAAREHIGQNSALAQQLLILAVRRQPETLNVLLNDADVLAALPETVLAALTEFDSEAIDALGDESRELFLLVLRRAIDQEVRCINATAARRLWEYYQQQPNSKLPEAYRPLNLLEELAHSSTCLREGALEMLFALMLANNEDALFYELAPALAEDGRLPGVMQFALEQSGRSAEDVLSIMGTLANQSLLQPQQRVDIYTILLQKLAWSEEAMPLVEQLARLLTQYPDTTAEASALWHIAELSVTVKSEQMMRVVIRRLLPEIEAKVAEPSIIEDLQRLRKAVQWSSSGLTQVMRWWRQYVGKNTL
;
A
#
# COMPACT_ATOMS: atom_id res chain seq x y z
N LEU A 1 43.70 31.00 -52.41
CA LEU A 1 44.36 32.12 -53.10
C LEU A 1 43.28 33.05 -53.65
N ILE A 2 43.43 34.36 -53.52
CA ILE A 2 42.53 35.34 -54.15
C ILE A 2 43.28 36.05 -55.29
N GLN A 3 42.74 35.99 -56.50
CA GLN A 3 43.23 36.68 -57.70
C GLN A 3 42.42 37.93 -57.98
N HIS A 4 43.02 38.91 -58.66
CA HIS A 4 42.39 40.17 -59.09
C HIS A 4 41.75 41.00 -57.96
N PHE A 5 42.11 40.73 -56.70
CA PHE A 5 41.69 41.57 -55.58
C PHE A 5 42.52 42.87 -55.57
N PRO A 6 41.90 44.05 -55.31
CA PRO A 6 42.61 45.34 -55.29
C PRO A 6 43.98 45.31 -54.62
N LEU A 7 44.99 45.93 -55.23
CA LEU A 7 46.36 46.01 -54.69
C LEU A 7 46.46 46.87 -53.43
N ASP A 8 45.40 47.60 -53.08
CA ASP A 8 45.34 48.42 -51.88
C ASP A 8 45.44 47.55 -50.61
N TRP A 9 46.44 47.87 -49.78
CA TRP A 9 46.72 47.09 -48.58
C TRP A 9 45.63 47.24 -47.52
N HIS A 10 44.91 48.38 -47.51
CA HIS A 10 43.85 48.63 -46.55
C HIS A 10 42.62 47.79 -46.88
N GLU A 11 42.21 47.73 -48.14
CA GLU A 11 41.13 46.87 -48.63
C GLU A 11 41.44 45.38 -48.39
N ARG A 12 42.68 44.95 -48.67
CA ARG A 12 43.12 43.57 -48.37
C ARG A 12 43.03 43.25 -46.88
N LEU A 13 43.46 44.18 -46.03
CA LEU A 13 43.40 44.02 -44.58
C LEU A 13 41.95 44.01 -44.07
N LEU A 14 41.06 44.83 -44.65
CA LEU A 14 39.63 44.83 -44.34
C LEU A 14 38.98 43.50 -44.68
N LEU A 15 39.27 42.94 -45.86
CA LEU A 15 38.78 41.61 -46.24
C LEU A 15 39.28 40.54 -45.26
N VAL A 16 40.59 40.54 -44.98
CA VAL A 16 41.20 39.59 -44.02
C VAL A 16 40.52 39.72 -42.65
N ARG A 17 40.30 40.93 -42.14
CA ARG A 17 39.60 41.17 -40.87
C ARG A 17 38.16 40.68 -40.91
N GLY A 18 37.46 40.88 -42.02
CA GLY A 18 36.10 40.36 -42.23
C GLY A 18 36.06 38.84 -42.17
N LEU A 19 36.93 38.16 -42.92
CA LEU A 19 37.05 36.70 -42.90
C LEU A 19 37.45 36.18 -41.51
N TRP A 20 38.31 36.91 -40.80
CA TRP A 20 38.75 36.55 -39.46
C TRP A 20 37.62 36.68 -38.43
N LEU A 21 36.71 37.65 -38.61
CA LEU A 21 35.51 37.81 -37.79
C LEU A 21 34.52 36.67 -38.00
N LEU A 22 34.45 36.13 -39.23
CA LEU A 22 33.64 34.95 -39.55
C LEU A 22 34.18 33.67 -38.92
N LEU A 23 35.37 33.66 -38.33
CA LEU A 23 35.91 32.51 -37.62
C LEU A 23 35.72 32.66 -36.10
N PRO A 24 35.39 31.58 -35.37
CA PRO A 24 35.39 31.60 -33.92
C PRO A 24 36.81 31.82 -33.40
N SER A 25 36.96 32.50 -32.27
CA SER A 25 38.26 32.93 -31.76
C SER A 25 39.28 31.82 -31.57
N PRO A 26 38.92 30.57 -31.18
CA PRO A 26 39.91 29.50 -31.06
C PRO A 26 40.60 29.14 -32.38
N LEU A 27 39.92 29.31 -33.53
CA LEU A 27 40.48 29.03 -34.86
C LEU A 27 41.25 30.22 -35.45
N ARG A 28 41.16 31.38 -34.83
CA ARG A 28 41.75 32.61 -35.36
C ARG A 28 43.27 32.59 -35.38
N SER A 29 43.92 31.84 -34.48
CA SER A 29 45.37 31.65 -34.47
C SER A 29 45.88 30.80 -35.64
N ASP A 30 45.02 29.90 -36.14
CA ASP A 30 45.40 28.93 -37.17
C ASP A 30 45.26 29.54 -38.57
N PHE A 31 44.44 30.60 -38.69
CA PHE A 31 44.28 31.37 -39.91
C PHE A 31 45.41 32.39 -40.08
N THR A 32 46.30 32.13 -41.03
CA THR A 32 47.38 33.05 -41.40
C THR A 32 47.10 33.70 -42.76
N PHE A 33 47.69 34.88 -43.01
CA PHE A 33 47.56 35.52 -44.32
C PHE A 33 48.89 36.12 -44.78
N THR A 34 49.01 36.36 -46.08
CA THR A 34 50.13 37.12 -46.64
C THR A 34 49.66 37.95 -47.81
N THR A 35 50.03 39.23 -47.78
CA THR A 35 49.57 40.24 -48.74
C THR A 35 50.23 40.13 -50.10
N HIS A 36 51.35 39.40 -50.23
CA HIS A 36 52.05 39.11 -51.48
C HIS A 36 52.94 37.86 -51.36
N VAL A 37 52.76 36.85 -52.21
CA VAL A 37 53.55 35.60 -52.20
C VAL A 37 53.79 35.11 -53.63
N THR A 38 55.05 34.89 -54.01
CA THR A 38 55.43 34.28 -55.30
C THR A 38 55.42 32.75 -55.27
N SER A 39 55.47 32.11 -54.10
CA SER A 39 55.27 30.65 -53.93
C SER A 39 54.78 30.29 -52.50
N PRO A 40 53.59 29.69 -52.33
CA PRO A 40 53.04 29.33 -51.02
C PRO A 40 53.71 28.07 -50.43
N ASN A 41 54.07 28.09 -49.14
CA ASN A 41 54.61 26.95 -48.38
C ASN A 41 53.57 26.48 -47.34
N GLY A 42 53.36 25.17 -47.19
CA GLY A 42 52.02 24.61 -46.92
C GLY A 42 51.80 23.84 -45.61
N SER A 43 52.13 24.40 -44.44
CA SER A 43 51.84 23.74 -43.15
C SER A 43 50.61 24.27 -42.41
N LEU A 44 50.05 25.42 -42.78
CA LEU A 44 48.86 26.03 -42.13
C LEU A 44 47.89 26.58 -43.18
N PRO A 45 46.58 26.66 -42.88
CA PRO A 45 45.62 27.32 -43.76
C PRO A 45 46.01 28.80 -43.92
N ARG A 46 46.37 29.18 -45.15
CA ARG A 46 46.93 30.49 -45.47
C ARG A 46 46.13 31.17 -46.58
N LEU A 47 45.66 32.38 -46.32
CA LEU A 47 45.13 33.27 -47.36
C LEU A 47 46.29 34.00 -48.04
N ALA A 48 46.40 33.86 -49.35
CA ALA A 48 47.40 34.59 -50.15
C ALA A 48 46.70 35.33 -51.29
N PHE A 49 47.18 36.54 -51.55
CA PHE A 49 46.81 37.37 -52.70
C PHE A 49 47.92 37.25 -53.75
N SER A 50 47.57 36.91 -54.99
CA SER A 50 48.52 36.77 -56.10
C SER A 50 47.81 37.10 -57.40
N GLU A 51 48.53 37.71 -58.34
CA GLU A 51 48.08 37.85 -59.73
C GLU A 51 48.33 36.56 -60.53
N GLU A 52 49.32 35.77 -60.13
CA GLU A 52 49.73 34.55 -60.83
C GLU A 52 49.09 33.30 -60.22
N ALA A 53 48.63 32.38 -61.06
CA ALA A 53 48.10 31.08 -60.64
C ALA A 53 49.26 30.17 -60.19
N PRO A 54 49.29 29.70 -58.94
CA PRO A 54 50.36 28.86 -58.43
C PRO A 54 50.32 27.48 -59.11
N ALA A 55 51.50 26.89 -59.30
CA ALA A 55 51.63 25.49 -59.71
C ALA A 55 51.31 24.58 -58.51
N GLY A 56 50.06 24.12 -58.37
CA GLY A 56 49.66 23.17 -57.33
C GLY A 56 48.15 23.09 -57.06
N SER A 57 47.76 22.22 -56.12
CA SER A 57 46.38 21.99 -55.68
C SER A 57 45.92 23.06 -54.67
N VAL A 58 45.94 24.33 -55.07
CA VAL A 58 45.47 25.46 -54.23
C VAL A 58 44.08 25.87 -54.70
N THR A 59 43.12 26.04 -53.79
CA THR A 59 41.81 26.63 -54.13
C THR A 59 41.99 28.10 -54.53
N ILE A 60 41.59 28.45 -55.74
CA ILE A 60 41.69 29.80 -56.31
C ILE A 60 40.30 30.45 -56.34
N LEU A 61 40.20 31.68 -55.84
CA LEU A 61 39.03 32.55 -55.94
C LEU A 61 39.39 33.76 -56.81
N ASP A 62 38.75 33.92 -57.95
CA ASP A 62 38.85 35.12 -58.77
C ASP A 62 37.89 36.18 -58.22
N TRP A 63 38.41 37.34 -57.79
CA TRP A 63 37.59 38.39 -57.17
C TRP A 63 36.64 39.07 -58.15
N ASP A 64 37.05 39.22 -59.42
CA ASP A 64 36.24 39.87 -60.45
C ASP A 64 35.17 38.93 -61.02
N ALA A 65 35.40 37.61 -60.92
CA ALA A 65 34.49 36.57 -61.35
C ALA A 65 34.38 35.44 -60.31
N PRO A 66 33.81 35.71 -59.11
CA PRO A 66 33.81 34.76 -58.02
C PRO A 66 33.00 33.52 -58.37
N ARG A 67 33.70 32.39 -58.50
CA ARG A 67 33.10 31.08 -58.67
C ARG A 67 33.40 30.25 -57.44
N PHE A 68 32.35 29.86 -56.74
CA PHE A 68 32.44 28.97 -55.59
C PHE A 68 32.05 27.56 -56.01
N ASP A 69 32.77 26.59 -55.48
CA ASP A 69 32.34 25.20 -55.53
C ASP A 69 31.11 25.05 -54.63
N GLU A 70 29.99 24.62 -55.19
CA GLU A 70 28.74 24.42 -54.45
C GLU A 70 28.91 23.44 -53.28
N SER A 71 29.85 22.48 -53.39
CA SER A 71 30.17 21.56 -52.30
C SER A 71 30.82 22.25 -51.10
N LEU A 72 31.52 23.37 -51.30
CA LEU A 72 32.07 24.18 -50.21
C LEU A 72 30.95 24.96 -49.50
N LEU A 73 29.99 25.49 -50.26
CA LEU A 73 28.83 26.18 -49.68
C LEU A 73 27.95 25.22 -48.87
N ALA A 74 27.92 23.94 -49.25
CA ALA A 74 27.23 22.89 -48.51
C ALA A 74 27.94 22.46 -47.22
N GLN A 75 29.16 22.94 -46.92
CA GLN A 75 29.82 22.61 -45.66
C GLN A 75 29.02 23.17 -44.47
N PRO A 76 28.82 22.41 -43.38
CA PRO A 76 27.91 22.80 -42.29
C PRO A 76 28.20 24.18 -41.71
N TYR A 77 29.47 24.55 -41.54
CA TYR A 77 29.85 25.87 -41.03
C TYR A 77 29.47 27.01 -41.98
N ILE A 78 29.74 26.85 -43.29
CA ILE A 78 29.49 27.87 -44.30
C ILE A 78 27.97 28.01 -44.52
N ALA A 79 27.26 26.89 -44.62
CA ALA A 79 25.80 26.88 -44.72
C ALA A 79 25.14 27.56 -43.51
N HIS A 80 25.66 27.31 -42.29
CA HIS A 80 25.19 27.97 -41.08
C HIS A 80 25.42 29.48 -41.12
N LEU A 81 26.63 29.94 -41.50
CA LEU A 81 26.90 31.37 -41.66
C LEU A 81 25.94 32.05 -42.65
N GLN A 82 25.61 31.36 -43.75
CA GLN A 82 24.62 31.86 -44.71
C GLN A 82 23.22 31.97 -44.10
N GLN A 83 22.79 30.99 -43.28
CA GLN A 83 21.52 31.05 -42.56
C GLN A 83 21.47 32.18 -41.52
N LEU A 84 22.60 32.46 -40.85
CA LEU A 84 22.67 33.57 -39.89
C LEU A 84 22.55 34.94 -40.56
N TRP A 85 22.96 35.05 -41.83
CA TRP A 85 22.91 36.30 -42.59
C TRP A 85 21.49 36.60 -43.11
N GLN A 86 20.84 37.59 -42.49
CA GLN A 86 19.49 38.04 -42.85
C GLN A 86 19.48 39.47 -43.44
N GLY A 87 20.64 39.95 -43.90
CA GLY A 87 20.80 41.32 -44.40
C GLY A 87 21.03 42.39 -43.33
N ASP A 88 21.05 42.02 -42.04
CA ASP A 88 21.39 42.91 -40.93
C ASP A 88 22.79 42.60 -40.37
N PRO A 89 23.79 43.48 -40.57
CA PRO A 89 25.14 43.26 -40.08
C PRO A 89 25.26 43.29 -38.56
N VAL A 90 24.39 44.03 -37.86
CA VAL A 90 24.44 44.13 -36.38
C VAL A 90 23.98 42.79 -35.77
N ALA A 91 22.79 42.32 -36.19
CA ALA A 91 22.26 41.03 -35.74
C ALA A 91 23.19 39.86 -36.12
N PHE A 92 23.79 39.90 -37.31
CA PHE A 92 24.76 38.89 -37.74
C PHE A 92 25.99 38.84 -36.82
N VAL A 93 26.57 40.01 -36.48
CA VAL A 93 27.72 40.08 -35.55
C VAL A 93 27.34 39.61 -34.15
N GLU A 94 26.12 39.88 -33.68
CA GLU A 94 25.65 39.38 -32.39
C GLU A 94 25.52 37.84 -32.37
N ARG A 95 24.96 37.24 -33.43
CA ARG A 95 24.91 35.79 -33.59
C ARG A 95 26.31 35.17 -33.66
N LEU A 96 27.24 35.79 -34.39
CA LEU A 96 28.65 35.37 -34.40
C LEU A 96 29.30 35.45 -33.01
N ARG A 97 28.98 36.47 -32.21
CA ARG A 97 29.46 36.56 -30.82
C ARG A 97 28.88 35.48 -29.92
N SER A 98 27.67 34.99 -30.20
CA SER A 98 27.08 33.85 -29.49
C SER A 98 27.82 32.56 -29.86
N LEU A 99 27.98 32.30 -31.17
CA LEU A 99 28.76 31.18 -31.70
C LEU A 99 30.20 31.15 -31.16
N ASP A 100 30.85 32.31 -31.08
CA ASP A 100 32.20 32.47 -30.53
C ASP A 100 32.29 32.05 -29.05
N ARG A 101 31.26 32.32 -28.24
CA ARG A 101 31.21 31.89 -26.83
C ARG A 101 31.11 30.37 -26.71
N ILE A 102 30.27 29.74 -27.53
CA ILE A 102 30.13 28.28 -27.57
C ILE A 102 31.46 27.64 -28.02
N ALA A 103 32.03 28.17 -29.10
CA ALA A 103 33.30 27.69 -29.64
C ALA A 103 34.44 27.74 -28.62
N LYS A 104 34.57 28.85 -27.88
CA LYS A 104 35.57 28.99 -26.81
C LYS A 104 35.51 27.88 -25.76
N THR A 105 34.32 27.36 -25.48
CA THR A 105 34.12 26.30 -24.49
C THR A 105 34.29 24.91 -25.10
N MET A 106 33.74 24.65 -26.28
CA MET A 106 33.69 23.30 -26.87
C MET A 106 34.94 22.91 -27.68
N MET A 107 35.56 23.86 -28.39
CA MET A 107 36.63 23.56 -29.35
C MET A 107 37.92 22.91 -28.80
N PRO A 108 38.25 22.96 -27.49
CA PRO A 108 39.36 22.16 -26.97
C PRO A 108 39.20 20.65 -27.23
N GLU A 109 37.96 20.17 -27.34
CA GLU A 109 37.65 18.74 -27.46
C GLU A 109 36.72 18.41 -28.64
N HIS A 110 36.13 19.42 -29.29
CA HIS A 110 35.04 19.24 -30.26
C HIS A 110 35.36 19.93 -31.60
N SER A 111 34.77 19.38 -32.67
CA SER A 111 34.86 19.91 -34.01
C SER A 111 34.01 21.16 -34.22
N LEU A 112 34.32 21.94 -35.26
CA LEU A 112 33.53 23.11 -35.64
C LEU A 112 32.08 22.74 -36.03
N ILE A 113 31.86 21.51 -36.53
CA ILE A 113 30.53 21.02 -36.91
C ILE A 113 29.65 20.86 -35.66
N GLU A 114 30.20 20.34 -34.56
CA GLU A 114 29.47 20.17 -33.29
C GLU A 114 29.14 21.52 -32.66
N VAL A 115 30.06 22.49 -32.75
CA VAL A 115 29.82 23.88 -32.32
C VAL A 115 28.67 24.52 -33.09
N VAL A 116 28.62 24.31 -34.41
CA VAL A 116 27.53 24.78 -35.26
C VAL A 116 26.22 24.13 -34.86
N ALA A 117 26.19 22.80 -34.72
CA ALA A 117 24.98 22.08 -34.32
C ALA A 117 24.42 22.60 -32.99
N ARG A 118 25.29 22.82 -31.98
CA ARG A 118 24.92 23.41 -30.70
C ARG A 118 24.34 24.82 -30.86
N HIS A 119 24.96 25.68 -31.66
CA HIS A 119 24.45 27.03 -31.91
C HIS A 119 23.13 27.03 -32.67
N THR A 120 22.93 26.09 -33.60
CA THR A 120 21.66 25.91 -34.30
C THR A 120 20.55 25.51 -33.33
N GLN A 121 20.83 24.64 -32.37
CA GLN A 121 19.88 24.31 -31.29
C GLN A 121 19.55 25.54 -30.42
N ASP A 122 20.53 26.38 -30.11
CA ASP A 122 20.30 27.63 -29.35
C ASP A 122 19.37 28.58 -30.10
N LEU A 123 19.53 28.72 -31.42
CA LEU A 123 18.64 29.54 -32.24
C LEU A 123 17.23 28.94 -32.28
N ARG A 124 17.12 27.63 -32.54
CA ARG A 124 15.84 26.90 -32.54
C ARG A 124 15.07 27.13 -31.24
N VAL A 125 15.71 26.98 -30.08
CA VAL A 125 15.02 27.15 -28.80
C VAL A 125 14.55 28.59 -28.57
N MET A 126 15.34 29.57 -29.01
CA MET A 126 15.01 31.00 -28.88
C MET A 126 13.88 31.42 -29.84
N ASP A 127 13.87 30.86 -31.04
CA ASP A 127 12.83 31.09 -32.05
C ASP A 127 11.55 30.30 -31.74
N GLY A 128 11.64 29.36 -30.79
CA GLY A 128 10.54 28.54 -30.31
C GLY A 128 10.23 27.32 -31.15
N ASP A 129 11.19 26.90 -31.98
CA ASP A 129 11.12 25.66 -32.72
C ASP A 129 11.14 24.45 -31.76
N PRO A 130 10.41 23.36 -32.08
CA PRO A 130 10.36 22.18 -31.23
C PRO A 130 11.73 21.52 -31.14
N LEU A 131 12.09 21.10 -29.93
CA LEU A 131 13.24 20.25 -29.62
C LEU A 131 12.74 19.02 -28.86
N THR A 132 13.38 17.88 -29.09
CA THR A 132 13.13 16.66 -28.30
C THR A 132 13.73 16.80 -26.90
N ALA A 133 13.20 16.06 -25.90
CA ALA A 133 13.82 16.02 -24.56
C ALA A 133 15.31 15.69 -24.62
N GLN A 134 15.70 14.70 -25.42
CA GLN A 134 17.10 14.30 -25.54
C GLN A 134 17.97 15.45 -26.07
N GLU A 135 17.53 16.17 -27.10
CA GLU A 135 18.26 17.35 -27.59
C GLU A 135 18.40 18.43 -26.50
N ILE A 136 17.38 18.63 -25.65
CA ILE A 136 17.42 19.59 -24.55
C ILE A 136 18.39 19.13 -23.45
N LEU A 137 18.36 17.84 -23.08
CA LEU A 137 19.23 17.27 -22.06
C LEU A 137 20.70 17.27 -22.52
N ASP A 138 20.97 16.87 -23.77
CA ASP A 138 22.32 16.91 -24.37
C ASP A 138 22.91 18.32 -24.31
N VAL A 139 22.07 19.34 -24.48
CA VAL A 139 22.46 20.74 -24.36
C VAL A 139 22.71 21.15 -22.91
N LEU A 140 21.79 20.82 -22.00
CA LEU A 140 21.84 21.24 -20.60
C LEU A 140 23.01 20.60 -19.83
N PHE A 141 23.40 19.38 -20.23
CA PHE A 141 24.43 18.58 -19.56
C PHE A 141 25.67 18.29 -20.42
N GLY A 142 25.71 18.81 -21.64
CA GLY A 142 26.84 18.66 -22.55
C GLY A 142 28.08 19.48 -22.14
N SER A 143 29.08 19.47 -23.01
CA SER A 143 30.39 20.12 -22.77
C SER A 143 30.33 21.64 -22.65
N ALA A 144 29.26 22.29 -23.13
CA ALA A 144 29.04 23.73 -23.03
C ALA A 144 27.59 24.05 -22.63
N PRO A 145 27.22 23.86 -21.35
CA PRO A 145 25.87 24.10 -20.89
C PRO A 145 25.50 25.59 -21.02
N PRO A 146 24.26 25.90 -21.42
CA PRO A 146 23.81 27.28 -21.54
C PRO A 146 23.84 27.97 -20.18
N LYS A 147 24.03 29.30 -20.18
CA LYS A 147 24.08 30.13 -18.97
C LYS A 147 22.93 31.14 -18.95
N ASN A 148 22.57 31.60 -17.76
CA ASN A 148 21.60 32.67 -17.54
C ASN A 148 20.24 32.40 -18.23
N GLY A 149 19.68 33.40 -18.90
CA GLY A 149 18.35 33.32 -19.53
C GLY A 149 18.20 32.19 -20.54
N LEU A 150 19.25 31.78 -21.25
CA LEU A 150 19.17 30.68 -22.20
C LEU A 150 18.96 29.34 -21.49
N ARG A 151 19.63 29.11 -20.35
CA ARG A 151 19.40 27.91 -19.52
C ARG A 151 17.96 27.82 -19.07
N LYS A 152 17.39 28.96 -18.65
CA LYS A 152 15.99 29.07 -18.27
C LYS A 152 15.05 28.70 -19.42
N ILE A 153 15.29 29.20 -20.64
CA ILE A 153 14.47 28.86 -21.82
C ILE A 153 14.51 27.34 -22.08
N TYR A 154 15.69 26.71 -22.03
CA TYR A 154 15.80 25.25 -22.17
C TYR A 154 15.02 24.49 -21.10
N LEU A 155 15.11 24.91 -19.83
CA LEU A 155 14.36 24.28 -18.74
C LEU A 155 12.85 24.52 -18.84
N GLU A 156 12.42 25.67 -19.36
CA GLU A 156 11.01 25.94 -19.67
C GLU A 156 10.47 25.03 -20.77
N ARG A 157 11.28 24.70 -21.77
CA ARG A 157 10.93 23.72 -22.83
C ARG A 157 10.96 22.29 -22.32
N LEU A 158 11.94 21.94 -21.48
CA LEU A 158 11.99 20.64 -20.86
C LEU A 158 10.78 20.41 -19.94
N LEU A 159 10.32 21.46 -19.24
CA LEU A 159 9.10 21.41 -18.45
C LEU A 159 7.85 21.18 -19.32
N GLU A 160 7.71 21.91 -20.43
CA GLU A 160 6.60 21.68 -21.39
C GLU A 160 6.55 20.23 -21.83
N HIS A 161 7.69 19.69 -22.27
CA HIS A 161 7.79 18.32 -22.71
C HIS A 161 7.52 17.31 -21.58
N ALA A 162 8.02 17.58 -20.37
CA ALA A 162 7.77 16.74 -19.21
C ALA A 162 6.28 16.68 -18.84
N LEU A 163 5.54 17.76 -19.03
CA LEU A 163 4.09 17.79 -18.81
C LEU A 163 3.33 17.08 -19.94
N GLU A 164 3.65 17.40 -21.20
CA GLU A 164 2.98 16.85 -22.39
C GLU A 164 3.17 15.33 -22.52
N GLU A 165 4.40 14.85 -22.34
CA GLU A 165 4.74 13.43 -22.51
C GLU A 165 4.74 12.64 -21.19
N ARG A 166 4.52 13.33 -20.06
CA ARG A 166 4.64 12.76 -18.70
C ARG A 166 6.01 12.12 -18.47
N ASP A 167 7.06 12.74 -19.02
CA ASP A 167 8.44 12.25 -18.96
C ASP A 167 9.01 12.36 -17.53
N PRO A 168 9.27 11.23 -16.84
CA PRO A 168 9.79 11.25 -15.48
C PRO A 168 11.23 11.76 -15.40
N GLU A 169 12.04 11.58 -16.45
CA GLU A 169 13.44 12.01 -16.47
C GLU A 169 13.52 13.53 -16.59
N GLY A 170 12.81 14.12 -17.58
CA GLY A 170 12.65 15.57 -17.69
C GLY A 170 12.07 16.19 -16.42
N SER A 171 11.08 15.53 -15.80
CA SER A 171 10.49 15.99 -14.53
C SER A 171 11.51 16.10 -13.40
N GLU A 172 12.36 15.07 -13.24
CA GLU A 172 13.43 15.05 -12.26
C GLU A 172 14.43 16.19 -12.47
N TRP A 173 14.87 16.39 -13.72
CA TRP A 173 15.87 17.40 -14.03
C TRP A 173 15.36 18.82 -13.80
N VAL A 174 14.15 19.11 -14.25
CA VAL A 174 13.52 20.42 -14.03
C VAL A 174 13.32 20.68 -12.54
N ALA A 175 12.79 19.70 -11.80
CA ALA A 175 12.57 19.87 -10.36
C ALA A 175 13.87 20.07 -9.58
N SER A 176 14.93 19.32 -9.91
CA SER A 176 16.27 19.51 -9.33
C SER A 176 16.81 20.92 -9.62
N ALA A 177 16.65 21.40 -10.86
CA ALA A 177 17.07 22.75 -11.21
C ALA A 177 16.27 23.84 -10.47
N MET A 178 14.98 23.62 -10.22
CA MET A 178 14.15 24.50 -9.38
C MET A 178 14.64 24.51 -7.93
N ASP A 179 15.01 23.36 -7.36
CA ASP A 179 15.56 23.29 -6.01
C ASP A 179 16.88 24.07 -5.86
N ASP A 180 17.73 24.04 -6.90
CA ASP A 180 19.05 24.69 -6.90
C ASP A 180 18.99 26.21 -7.12
N ASP A 181 17.93 26.75 -7.74
CA ASP A 181 17.82 28.16 -8.14
C ASP A 181 16.43 28.75 -7.81
N PRO A 182 16.30 29.52 -6.71
CA PRO A 182 15.02 30.11 -6.29
C PRO A 182 14.39 31.05 -7.32
N ALA A 183 15.18 31.74 -8.15
CA ALA A 183 14.64 32.64 -9.17
C ALA A 183 14.07 31.85 -10.37
N LEU A 184 14.69 30.70 -10.67
CA LEU A 184 14.15 29.74 -11.63
C LEU A 184 12.88 29.10 -11.10
N ASP A 185 12.89 28.65 -9.84
CA ASP A 185 11.73 28.09 -9.14
C ASP A 185 10.52 29.02 -9.22
N GLU A 186 10.68 30.30 -8.86
CA GLU A 186 9.59 31.29 -8.94
C GLU A 186 9.03 31.43 -10.36
N SER A 187 9.89 31.38 -11.38
CA SER A 187 9.46 31.50 -12.77
C SER A 187 8.73 30.25 -13.26
N LEU A 188 9.30 29.06 -13.02
CA LEU A 188 8.71 27.81 -13.46
C LEU A 188 7.46 27.47 -12.66
N ASN A 189 7.40 27.83 -11.38
CA ASN A 189 6.20 27.68 -10.56
C ASN A 189 5.05 28.52 -11.12
N ARG A 190 5.29 29.77 -11.57
CA ARG A 190 4.24 30.55 -12.25
C ARG A 190 3.70 29.85 -13.50
N LYS A 191 4.56 29.17 -14.24
CA LYS A 191 4.16 28.37 -15.40
C LYS A 191 3.35 27.14 -14.97
N LEU A 192 3.81 26.39 -13.97
CA LEU A 192 3.04 25.27 -13.39
C LEU A 192 1.64 25.72 -12.95
N GLN A 193 1.53 26.88 -12.30
CA GLN A 193 0.24 27.44 -11.87
C GLN A 193 -0.68 27.80 -13.04
N GLN A 194 -0.13 28.26 -14.18
CA GLN A 194 -0.90 28.46 -15.40
C GLN A 194 -1.38 27.12 -15.97
N GLU A 195 -0.50 26.11 -15.98
CA GLU A 195 -0.80 24.77 -16.48
C GLU A 195 -1.79 23.99 -15.61
N LEU A 196 -2.00 24.37 -14.34
CA LEU A 196 -3.07 23.81 -13.52
C LEU A 196 -4.46 24.04 -14.11
N THR A 197 -4.63 25.05 -14.97
CA THR A 197 -5.94 25.32 -15.61
C THR A 197 -6.17 24.43 -16.83
N SER A 198 -5.10 24.05 -17.55
CA SER A 198 -5.15 23.29 -18.82
C SER A 198 -4.95 21.79 -18.62
N GLN A 199 -4.00 21.39 -17.78
CA GLN A 199 -3.53 20.02 -17.60
C GLN A 199 -3.11 19.74 -16.14
N PRO A 200 -4.01 19.88 -15.16
CA PRO A 200 -3.66 19.72 -13.75
C PRO A 200 -3.16 18.32 -13.38
N ASP A 201 -3.55 17.29 -14.13
CA ASP A 201 -3.09 15.92 -13.96
C ASP A 201 -1.62 15.74 -14.31
N ALA A 202 -1.16 16.38 -15.39
CA ALA A 202 0.25 16.40 -15.78
C ALA A 202 1.11 17.12 -14.73
N VAL A 203 0.63 18.27 -14.23
CA VAL A 203 1.29 19.01 -13.15
C VAL A 203 1.34 18.16 -11.87
N TYR A 204 0.25 17.47 -11.52
CA TYR A 204 0.23 16.56 -10.37
C TYR A 204 1.26 15.44 -10.53
N ALA A 205 1.34 14.80 -11.70
CA ALA A 205 2.31 13.74 -11.98
C ALA A 205 3.77 14.24 -11.85
N PHE A 206 4.07 15.41 -12.43
CA PHE A 206 5.37 16.07 -12.33
C PHE A 206 5.76 16.33 -10.87
N VAL A 207 4.89 16.99 -10.10
CA VAL A 207 5.17 17.34 -8.68
C VAL A 207 5.30 16.07 -7.84
N ARG A 208 4.43 15.08 -8.05
CA ARG A 208 4.46 13.80 -7.34
C ARG A 208 5.77 13.05 -7.56
N ALA A 209 6.31 13.07 -8.78
CA ALA A 209 7.59 12.44 -9.09
C ALA A 209 8.73 13.04 -8.25
N ARG A 210 8.74 14.37 -8.07
CA ARG A 210 9.71 15.05 -7.21
C ARG A 210 9.48 14.77 -5.73
N VAL A 211 8.25 14.83 -5.22
CA VAL A 211 7.93 14.55 -3.81
C VAL A 211 8.28 13.11 -3.43
N GLY A 212 8.24 12.18 -4.38
CA GLY A 212 8.68 10.79 -4.21
C GLY A 212 10.12 10.62 -3.71
N LYS A 213 11.00 11.58 -4.01
CA LYS A 213 12.43 11.57 -3.62
C LYS A 213 12.71 12.24 -2.28
N GLY A 214 11.80 13.09 -1.82
CA GLY A 214 11.94 13.84 -0.58
C GLY A 214 10.73 14.74 -0.37
N THR A 215 10.34 14.93 0.90
CA THR A 215 9.23 15.79 1.28
C THR A 215 9.75 17.12 1.80
N ASP A 216 9.34 18.21 1.17
CA ASP A 216 9.61 19.58 1.57
C ASP A 216 8.35 20.44 1.34
N GLU A 217 8.18 21.47 2.17
CA GLU A 217 6.92 22.22 2.27
C GLU A 217 6.47 22.90 0.95
N PRO A 218 7.37 23.53 0.16
CA PRO A 218 6.98 24.09 -1.13
C PRO A 218 6.42 23.04 -2.10
N TRP A 219 7.10 21.90 -2.24
CA TRP A 219 6.63 20.84 -3.14
C TRP A 219 5.36 20.14 -2.62
N LEU A 220 5.17 20.01 -1.30
CA LEU A 220 3.91 19.53 -0.72
C LEU A 220 2.74 20.48 -1.02
N THR A 221 2.97 21.79 -0.94
CA THR A 221 1.95 22.79 -1.29
C THR A 221 1.55 22.68 -2.76
N ARG A 222 2.52 22.59 -3.67
CA ARG A 222 2.28 22.38 -5.11
C ARG A 222 1.51 21.08 -5.37
N LEU A 223 1.84 20.00 -4.64
CA LEU A 223 1.17 18.70 -4.79
C LEU A 223 -0.30 18.79 -4.39
N ARG A 224 -0.60 19.50 -3.29
CA ARG A 224 -1.97 19.75 -2.83
C ARG A 224 -2.76 20.56 -3.84
N GLU A 225 -2.20 21.67 -4.32
CA GLU A 225 -2.83 22.54 -5.33
C GLU A 225 -3.13 21.78 -6.63
N ALA A 226 -2.15 21.02 -7.12
CA ALA A 226 -2.33 20.18 -8.31
C ALA A 226 -3.36 19.08 -8.09
N GLY A 227 -3.36 18.44 -6.92
CA GLY A 227 -4.34 17.43 -6.55
C GLY A 227 -5.77 17.98 -6.48
N ILE A 228 -5.95 19.19 -5.94
CA ILE A 228 -7.24 19.89 -5.90
C ILE A 228 -7.71 20.20 -7.32
N ALA A 229 -6.85 20.83 -8.14
CA ALA A 229 -7.21 21.20 -9.51
C ALA A 229 -7.56 19.97 -10.38
N ALA A 230 -6.77 18.90 -10.28
CA ALA A 230 -7.01 17.67 -11.04
C ALA A 230 -8.32 16.98 -10.62
N LEU A 231 -8.58 16.93 -9.31
CA LEU A 231 -9.82 16.38 -8.79
C LEU A 231 -11.03 17.23 -9.14
N GLN A 232 -10.91 18.56 -9.16
CA GLN A 232 -11.98 19.45 -9.59
C GLN A 232 -12.34 19.21 -11.06
N VAL A 233 -11.35 19.09 -11.94
CA VAL A 233 -11.61 18.74 -13.36
C VAL A 233 -12.29 17.37 -13.45
N ALA A 234 -11.86 16.38 -12.67
CA ALA A 234 -12.51 15.06 -12.62
C ALA A 234 -13.98 15.12 -12.15
N LEU A 235 -14.30 15.98 -11.19
CA LEU A 235 -15.67 16.19 -10.72
C LEU A 235 -16.51 16.93 -11.78
N GLU A 236 -15.96 17.96 -12.40
CA GLU A 236 -16.64 18.76 -13.44
C GLU A 236 -16.96 17.95 -14.70
N THR A 237 -16.13 16.97 -15.07
CA THR A 237 -16.44 16.05 -16.18
C THR A 237 -17.66 15.17 -15.87
N GLY A 238 -17.93 14.96 -14.58
CA GLY A 238 -19.02 14.13 -14.08
C GLY A 238 -18.86 12.64 -14.36
N ASP A 239 -17.71 12.20 -14.88
CA ASP A 239 -17.45 10.79 -15.18
C ASP A 239 -17.09 10.02 -13.89
N PRO A 240 -17.94 9.07 -13.44
CA PRO A 240 -17.74 8.38 -12.18
C PRO A 240 -16.46 7.54 -12.14
N GLU A 241 -16.01 7.02 -13.28
CA GLU A 241 -14.77 6.23 -13.36
C GLU A 241 -13.55 7.13 -13.15
N THR A 242 -13.51 8.29 -13.79
CA THR A 242 -12.45 9.29 -13.60
C THR A 242 -12.41 9.80 -12.17
N VAL A 243 -13.55 10.15 -11.56
CA VAL A 243 -13.63 10.56 -10.14
C VAL A 243 -13.12 9.45 -9.22
N THR A 244 -13.58 8.21 -9.43
CA THR A 244 -13.14 7.04 -8.66
C THR A 244 -11.64 6.82 -8.76
N SER A 245 -11.07 6.92 -9.96
CA SER A 245 -9.64 6.74 -10.21
C SER A 245 -8.81 7.78 -9.44
N TRP A 246 -9.20 9.06 -9.50
CA TRP A 246 -8.53 10.14 -8.78
C TRP A 246 -8.62 10.01 -7.27
N LEU A 247 -9.80 9.78 -6.72
CA LEU A 247 -9.98 9.60 -5.28
C LEU A 247 -9.21 8.37 -4.77
N THR A 248 -9.17 7.29 -5.55
CA THR A 248 -8.40 6.09 -5.22
C THR A 248 -6.90 6.35 -5.29
N LEU A 249 -6.44 7.13 -6.27
CA LEU A 249 -5.03 7.55 -6.37
C LEU A 249 -4.63 8.35 -5.13
N LEU A 250 -5.39 9.40 -4.79
CA LEU A 250 -5.15 10.23 -3.61
C LEU A 250 -5.18 9.39 -2.32
N GLY A 251 -6.14 8.47 -2.20
CA GLY A 251 -6.24 7.54 -1.08
C GLY A 251 -5.11 6.52 -0.97
N ARG A 252 -4.34 6.28 -2.03
CA ARG A 252 -3.17 5.38 -2.00
C ARG A 252 -1.88 6.10 -1.62
N GLU A 253 -1.85 7.43 -1.70
CA GLU A 253 -0.64 8.18 -1.40
C GLU A 253 -0.18 8.03 0.07
N PRO A 254 1.14 8.18 0.34
CA PRO A 254 1.67 8.23 1.68
C PRO A 254 1.07 9.37 2.51
N ALA A 255 0.84 9.14 3.81
CA ALA A 255 0.30 10.16 4.72
C ALA A 255 1.19 11.42 4.79
N ARG A 256 2.51 11.26 4.62
CA ARG A 256 3.49 12.35 4.55
C ARG A 256 3.30 13.32 3.37
N TYR A 257 2.41 13.01 2.42
CA TYR A 257 2.07 13.93 1.32
C TYR A 257 0.96 14.92 1.71
N GLU A 258 0.35 14.75 2.89
CA GLU A 258 -0.64 15.69 3.44
C GLU A 258 -1.87 15.93 2.53
N LEU A 259 -2.23 14.91 1.74
CA LEU A 259 -3.38 14.94 0.82
C LEU A 259 -4.72 14.56 1.49
N GLY A 260 -4.74 14.40 2.83
CA GLY A 260 -5.93 13.99 3.57
C GLY A 260 -7.11 14.95 3.37
N GLU A 261 -6.87 16.25 3.50
CA GLU A 261 -7.87 17.30 3.30
C GLU A 261 -8.40 17.36 1.87
N VAL A 262 -7.52 17.17 0.87
CA VAL A 262 -7.90 17.12 -0.55
C VAL A 262 -8.81 15.92 -0.81
N LEU A 263 -8.43 14.74 -0.30
CA LEU A 263 -9.24 13.53 -0.40
C LEU A 263 -10.59 13.70 0.30
N ARG A 264 -10.62 14.33 1.48
CA ARG A 264 -11.84 14.61 2.24
C ARG A 264 -12.82 15.47 1.46
N GLY A 265 -12.35 16.61 0.94
CA GLY A 265 -13.15 17.51 0.11
C GLY A 265 -13.64 16.80 -1.15
N GLY A 266 -12.77 16.02 -1.77
CA GLY A 266 -13.08 15.17 -2.92
C GLY A 266 -14.22 14.17 -2.68
N ILE A 267 -14.13 13.40 -1.59
CA ILE A 267 -15.16 12.42 -1.21
C ILE A 267 -16.52 13.11 -1.04
N LEU A 268 -16.54 14.27 -0.37
CA LEU A 268 -17.78 15.00 -0.12
C LEU A 268 -18.35 15.65 -1.39
N ALA A 269 -17.50 16.18 -2.27
CA ALA A 269 -17.95 16.75 -3.54
C ALA A 269 -18.45 15.67 -4.52
N ALA A 270 -17.81 14.51 -4.54
CA ALA A 270 -18.20 13.38 -5.40
C ALA A 270 -19.61 12.83 -5.11
N ARG A 271 -20.20 13.17 -3.96
CA ARG A 271 -21.59 12.83 -3.61
C ARG A 271 -22.59 13.29 -4.69
N GLU A 272 -22.35 14.42 -5.32
CA GLU A 272 -23.28 14.94 -6.35
C GLU A 272 -23.37 14.04 -7.61
N HIS A 273 -22.41 13.13 -7.80
CA HIS A 273 -22.30 12.27 -8.97
C HIS A 273 -22.75 10.82 -8.74
N ILE A 274 -23.09 10.43 -7.51
CA ILE A 274 -23.45 9.05 -7.13
C ILE A 274 -24.71 8.54 -7.82
N GLY A 275 -25.66 9.42 -8.14
CA GLY A 275 -26.93 9.05 -8.77
C GLY A 275 -26.76 8.42 -10.16
N GLN A 276 -25.56 8.56 -10.76
CA GLN A 276 -25.22 7.99 -12.06
C GLN A 276 -24.50 6.63 -11.94
N ASN A 277 -23.95 6.29 -10.76
CA ASN A 277 -23.13 5.10 -10.59
C ASN A 277 -23.09 4.61 -9.12
N SER A 278 -23.68 3.45 -8.87
CA SER A 278 -23.70 2.80 -7.55
C SER A 278 -22.31 2.36 -7.05
N ALA A 279 -21.39 2.04 -7.96
CA ALA A 279 -20.02 1.68 -7.61
C ALA A 279 -19.25 2.88 -7.06
N LEU A 280 -19.56 4.11 -7.51
CA LEU A 280 -18.98 5.32 -6.93
C LEU A 280 -19.41 5.46 -5.46
N ALA A 281 -20.71 5.33 -5.14
CA ALA A 281 -21.19 5.41 -3.76
C ALA A 281 -20.49 4.39 -2.84
N GLN A 282 -20.36 3.14 -3.31
CA GLN A 282 -19.63 2.09 -2.61
C GLN A 282 -18.16 2.47 -2.38
N GLN A 283 -17.50 2.99 -3.41
CA GLN A 283 -16.09 3.39 -3.34
C GLN A 283 -15.87 4.57 -2.39
N LEU A 284 -16.80 5.53 -2.33
CA LEU A 284 -16.74 6.64 -1.37
C LEU A 284 -16.75 6.13 0.07
N LEU A 285 -17.61 5.15 0.39
CA LEU A 285 -17.62 4.51 1.71
C LEU A 285 -16.31 3.77 1.99
N ILE A 286 -15.78 3.00 1.03
CA ILE A 286 -14.50 2.28 1.18
C ILE A 286 -13.36 3.26 1.47
N LEU A 287 -13.27 4.36 0.71
CA LEU A 287 -12.23 5.37 0.90
C LEU A 287 -12.37 6.09 2.25
N ALA A 288 -13.60 6.40 2.65
CA ALA A 288 -13.89 6.98 3.95
C ALA A 288 -13.46 6.06 5.09
N VAL A 289 -13.82 4.77 5.07
CA VAL A 289 -13.35 3.76 6.05
C VAL A 289 -11.84 3.72 6.13
N ARG A 290 -11.15 3.72 4.99
CA ARG A 290 -9.69 3.53 4.95
C ARG A 290 -8.90 4.75 5.39
N ARG A 291 -9.37 5.96 5.05
CA ARG A 291 -8.53 7.16 5.08
C ARG A 291 -9.17 8.36 5.75
N GLN A 292 -10.50 8.48 5.75
CA GLN A 292 -11.23 9.67 6.19
C GLN A 292 -12.48 9.26 7.00
N PRO A 293 -12.31 8.52 8.12
CA PRO A 293 -13.43 7.93 8.86
C PRO A 293 -14.43 8.99 9.38
N GLU A 294 -13.99 10.23 9.59
CA GLU A 294 -14.83 11.36 9.97
C GLU A 294 -15.91 11.71 8.93
N THR A 295 -15.68 11.37 7.65
CA THR A 295 -16.66 11.61 6.57
C THR A 295 -17.77 10.56 6.52
N LEU A 296 -17.57 9.40 7.16
CA LEU A 296 -18.55 8.31 7.12
C LEU A 296 -19.91 8.72 7.67
N ASN A 297 -19.94 9.47 8.77
CA ASN A 297 -21.20 9.94 9.34
C ASN A 297 -21.94 10.89 8.39
N VAL A 298 -21.23 11.67 7.57
CA VAL A 298 -21.87 12.53 6.56
C VAL A 298 -22.44 11.68 5.43
N LEU A 299 -21.65 10.72 4.92
CA LEU A 299 -22.07 9.83 3.83
C LEU A 299 -23.25 8.93 4.22
N LEU A 300 -23.23 8.37 5.43
CA LEU A 300 -24.24 7.43 5.90
C LEU A 300 -25.54 8.10 6.35
N ASN A 301 -25.53 9.43 6.52
CA ASN A 301 -26.74 10.23 6.78
C ASN A 301 -27.31 10.87 5.51
N ASP A 302 -26.64 10.71 4.37
CA ASP A 302 -27.10 11.21 3.08
C ASP A 302 -28.02 10.18 2.41
N ALA A 303 -29.29 10.54 2.24
CA ALA A 303 -30.31 9.69 1.64
C ALA A 303 -29.98 9.33 0.18
N ASP A 304 -29.34 10.23 -0.57
CA ASP A 304 -28.97 9.99 -1.97
C ASP A 304 -27.83 8.98 -2.05
N VAL A 305 -26.89 9.01 -1.10
CA VAL A 305 -25.83 8.00 -0.97
C VAL A 305 -26.43 6.65 -0.67
N LEU A 306 -27.31 6.55 0.34
CA LEU A 306 -27.94 5.28 0.67
C LEU A 306 -28.78 4.73 -0.48
N ALA A 307 -29.53 5.58 -1.18
CA ALA A 307 -30.34 5.18 -2.32
C ALA A 307 -29.52 4.69 -3.53
N ALA A 308 -28.27 5.15 -3.67
CA ALA A 308 -27.38 4.74 -4.74
C ALA A 308 -26.61 3.43 -4.45
N LEU A 309 -26.61 2.94 -3.20
CA LEU A 309 -25.86 1.72 -2.86
C LEU A 309 -26.50 0.46 -3.45
N PRO A 310 -25.70 -0.57 -3.78
CA PRO A 310 -26.23 -1.90 -4.09
C PRO A 310 -27.11 -2.42 -2.94
N GLU A 311 -28.18 -3.17 -3.28
CA GLU A 311 -29.17 -3.67 -2.30
C GLU A 311 -28.52 -4.45 -1.15
N THR A 312 -27.54 -5.31 -1.44
CA THR A 312 -26.76 -6.05 -0.44
C THR A 312 -26.04 -5.11 0.54
N VAL A 313 -25.39 -4.05 0.03
CA VAL A 313 -24.67 -3.09 0.87
C VAL A 313 -25.65 -2.28 1.73
N LEU A 314 -26.77 -1.86 1.14
CA LEU A 314 -27.82 -1.11 1.83
C LEU A 314 -28.44 -1.96 2.95
N ALA A 315 -28.91 -3.17 2.65
CA ALA A 315 -29.51 -4.09 3.62
C ALA A 315 -28.57 -4.39 4.79
N ALA A 316 -27.28 -4.58 4.53
CA ALA A 316 -26.28 -4.77 5.58
C ALA A 316 -26.09 -3.52 6.46
N LEU A 317 -26.07 -2.31 5.88
CA LEU A 317 -25.79 -1.06 6.60
C LEU A 317 -26.99 -0.49 7.38
N THR A 318 -28.21 -0.70 6.88
CA THR A 318 -29.44 -0.10 7.45
C THR A 318 -30.30 -1.10 8.19
N GLU A 319 -30.45 -2.30 7.66
CA GLU A 319 -31.32 -3.34 8.24
C GLU A 319 -30.54 -4.37 9.06
N PHE A 320 -29.21 -4.35 8.96
CA PHE A 320 -28.31 -5.33 9.58
C PHE A 320 -28.70 -6.77 9.19
N ASP A 321 -29.07 -6.95 7.92
CA ASP A 321 -29.40 -8.27 7.39
C ASP A 321 -28.16 -9.19 7.43
N SER A 322 -28.32 -10.38 8.00
CA SER A 322 -27.20 -11.28 8.24
C SER A 322 -26.66 -11.93 6.96
N GLU A 323 -27.52 -12.22 5.99
CA GLU A 323 -27.08 -12.81 4.72
C GLU A 323 -26.31 -11.78 3.89
N ALA A 324 -26.78 -10.53 3.91
CA ALA A 324 -26.10 -9.40 3.30
C ALA A 324 -24.73 -9.12 3.96
N ILE A 325 -24.65 -9.16 5.29
CA ILE A 325 -23.38 -9.04 6.02
C ILE A 325 -22.39 -10.14 5.60
N ASP A 326 -22.87 -11.39 5.52
CA ASP A 326 -22.03 -12.52 5.12
C ASP A 326 -21.53 -12.36 3.68
N ALA A 327 -22.38 -11.92 2.75
CA ALA A 327 -22.01 -11.63 1.36
C ALA A 327 -20.94 -10.54 1.26
N LEU A 328 -21.06 -9.44 2.03
CA LEU A 328 -20.02 -8.41 2.08
C LEU A 328 -18.69 -8.94 2.59
N GLY A 329 -18.72 -9.95 3.46
CA GLY A 329 -17.53 -10.64 3.94
C GLY A 329 -16.69 -11.24 2.80
N ASP A 330 -17.28 -11.55 1.65
CA ASP A 330 -16.60 -12.04 0.45
C ASP A 330 -16.33 -10.95 -0.60
N GLU A 331 -17.19 -9.94 -0.69
CA GLU A 331 -17.11 -8.89 -1.72
C GLU A 331 -16.19 -7.73 -1.36
N SER A 332 -16.26 -7.23 -0.11
CA SER A 332 -15.55 -6.03 0.31
C SER A 332 -15.26 -6.04 1.82
N ARG A 333 -13.99 -6.29 2.15
CA ARG A 333 -13.50 -6.26 3.54
C ARG A 333 -13.83 -4.94 4.24
N GLU A 334 -13.59 -3.80 3.60
CA GLU A 334 -13.79 -2.49 4.22
C GLU A 334 -15.25 -2.23 4.59
N LEU A 335 -16.19 -2.59 3.71
CA LEU A 335 -17.62 -2.43 3.98
C LEU A 335 -18.10 -3.44 5.02
N PHE A 336 -17.60 -4.67 4.98
CA PHE A 336 -17.86 -5.66 6.02
C PHE A 336 -17.45 -5.13 7.40
N LEU A 337 -16.23 -4.62 7.54
CA LEU A 337 -15.74 -4.05 8.81
C LEU A 337 -16.52 -2.80 9.23
N LEU A 338 -16.96 -1.97 8.28
CA LEU A 338 -17.85 -0.84 8.55
C LEU A 338 -19.20 -1.28 9.13
N VAL A 339 -19.82 -2.31 8.53
CA VAL A 339 -21.11 -2.82 9.01
C VAL A 339 -20.97 -3.42 10.40
N LEU A 340 -19.91 -4.21 10.65
CA LEU A 340 -19.63 -4.73 11.99
C LEU A 340 -19.46 -3.61 13.01
N ARG A 341 -18.68 -2.57 12.68
CA ARG A 341 -18.52 -1.42 13.56
C ARG A 341 -19.85 -0.75 13.87
N ARG A 342 -20.70 -0.54 12.86
CA ARG A 342 -22.04 0.03 13.07
C ARG A 342 -22.95 -0.86 13.92
N ALA A 343 -22.88 -2.17 13.74
CA ALA A 343 -23.65 -3.11 14.54
C ALA A 343 -23.25 -3.05 16.02
N ILE A 344 -21.94 -2.92 16.29
CA ILE A 344 -21.40 -2.71 17.65
C ILE A 344 -21.89 -1.38 18.22
N ASP A 345 -21.72 -0.27 17.48
CA ASP A 345 -22.10 1.07 17.94
C ASP A 345 -23.61 1.20 18.21
N GLN A 346 -24.44 0.41 17.52
CA GLN A 346 -25.91 0.41 17.68
C GLN A 346 -26.45 -0.76 18.52
N GLU A 347 -25.55 -1.62 19.04
CA GLU A 347 -25.90 -2.82 19.82
C GLU A 347 -26.90 -3.77 19.10
N VAL A 348 -26.79 -3.90 17.77
CA VAL A 348 -27.72 -4.70 16.95
C VAL A 348 -27.26 -6.15 16.84
N ARG A 349 -28.15 -7.08 17.20
CA ARG A 349 -27.88 -8.54 17.20
C ARG A 349 -27.94 -9.16 15.79
N CYS A 350 -26.93 -8.89 14.97
CA CYS A 350 -26.86 -9.37 13.58
C CYS A 350 -25.66 -10.28 13.25
N ILE A 351 -24.62 -10.29 14.07
CA ILE A 351 -23.35 -10.94 13.74
C ILE A 351 -23.45 -12.45 14.04
N ASN A 352 -23.49 -13.27 13.00
CA ASN A 352 -23.59 -14.73 13.10
C ASN A 352 -22.21 -15.42 13.12
N ALA A 353 -22.18 -16.76 13.17
CA ALA A 353 -20.95 -17.54 13.16
C ALA A 353 -20.13 -17.39 11.87
N THR A 354 -20.76 -17.14 10.73
CA THR A 354 -20.08 -16.91 9.45
C THR A 354 -19.34 -15.58 9.48
N ALA A 355 -20.02 -14.49 9.83
CA ALA A 355 -19.41 -13.16 10.01
C ALA A 355 -18.28 -13.19 11.04
N ALA A 356 -18.47 -13.85 12.19
CA ALA A 356 -17.43 -14.06 13.19
C ALA A 356 -16.18 -14.73 12.61
N ARG A 357 -16.36 -15.80 11.82
CA ARG A 357 -15.26 -16.49 11.14
C ARG A 357 -14.56 -15.59 10.13
N ARG A 358 -15.30 -14.81 9.33
CA ARG A 358 -14.73 -13.86 8.36
C ARG A 358 -13.91 -12.78 9.05
N LEU A 359 -14.40 -12.23 10.15
CA LEU A 359 -13.66 -11.26 10.96
C LEU A 359 -12.33 -11.86 11.46
N TRP A 360 -12.37 -13.11 11.93
CA TRP A 360 -11.17 -13.84 12.35
C TRP A 360 -10.18 -14.07 11.20
N GLU A 361 -10.65 -14.46 10.03
CA GLU A 361 -9.82 -14.61 8.82
C GLU A 361 -9.12 -13.30 8.48
N TYR A 362 -9.82 -12.16 8.57
CA TYR A 362 -9.23 -10.85 8.34
C TYR A 362 -8.20 -10.43 9.39
N TYR A 363 -8.40 -10.82 10.65
CA TYR A 363 -7.41 -10.64 11.71
C TYR A 363 -6.13 -11.42 11.39
N GLN A 364 -6.25 -12.69 11.03
CA GLN A 364 -5.11 -13.57 10.73
C GLN A 364 -4.33 -13.13 9.48
N GLN A 365 -5.00 -12.61 8.45
CA GLN A 365 -4.34 -12.21 7.20
C GLN A 365 -3.50 -10.92 7.32
N GLN A 366 -3.90 -9.96 8.16
CA GLN A 366 -3.28 -8.62 8.18
C GLN A 366 -3.29 -7.98 9.57
N PRO A 367 -2.40 -8.39 10.49
CA PRO A 367 -2.29 -7.75 11.81
C PRO A 367 -1.91 -6.26 11.71
N ASN A 368 -1.15 -5.86 10.67
CA ASN A 368 -0.74 -4.48 10.42
C ASN A 368 -1.60 -3.77 9.36
N SER A 369 -2.93 -3.88 9.48
CA SER A 369 -3.82 -3.20 8.52
C SER A 369 -3.61 -1.67 8.55
N LYS A 370 -3.59 -1.05 7.37
CA LYS A 370 -3.55 0.43 7.22
C LYS A 370 -4.90 1.08 7.57
N LEU A 371 -5.82 0.35 8.18
CA LEU A 371 -7.13 0.83 8.58
C LEU A 371 -7.01 1.69 9.86
N PRO A 372 -7.88 2.71 10.00
CA PRO A 372 -8.04 3.41 11.27
C PRO A 372 -8.37 2.42 12.38
N GLU A 373 -7.95 2.75 13.59
CA GLU A 373 -8.02 1.88 14.77
C GLU A 373 -9.42 1.28 15.00
N ALA A 374 -10.47 2.10 14.87
CA ALA A 374 -11.86 1.70 15.05
C ALA A 374 -12.36 0.61 14.07
N TYR A 375 -11.67 0.39 12.94
CA TYR A 375 -12.04 -0.62 11.94
C TYR A 375 -11.04 -1.78 11.88
N ARG A 376 -10.05 -1.83 12.77
CA ARG A 376 -9.10 -2.93 12.79
C ARG A 376 -9.80 -4.20 13.28
N PRO A 377 -9.57 -5.37 12.63
CA PRO A 377 -10.21 -6.61 13.04
C PRO A 377 -10.00 -6.97 14.51
N LEU A 378 -8.80 -6.75 15.05
CA LEU A 378 -8.51 -7.02 16.47
C LEU A 378 -9.37 -6.16 17.40
N ASN A 379 -9.42 -4.85 17.18
CA ASN A 379 -10.24 -3.94 17.97
C ASN A 379 -11.73 -4.28 17.89
N LEU A 380 -12.22 -4.69 16.72
CA LEU A 380 -13.61 -5.16 16.58
C LEU A 380 -13.85 -6.49 17.32
N LEU A 381 -12.89 -7.41 17.34
CA LEU A 381 -12.98 -8.65 18.12
C LEU A 381 -13.03 -8.36 19.62
N GLU A 382 -12.17 -7.46 20.09
CA GLU A 382 -12.15 -7.00 21.49
C GLU A 382 -13.49 -6.33 21.85
N GLU A 383 -13.98 -5.40 21.02
CA GLU A 383 -15.27 -4.74 21.25
C GLU A 383 -16.45 -5.73 21.22
N LEU A 384 -16.45 -6.73 20.34
CA LEU A 384 -17.51 -7.75 20.30
C LEU A 384 -17.51 -8.67 21.52
N ALA A 385 -16.33 -8.94 22.08
CA ALA A 385 -16.23 -9.73 23.28
C ALA A 385 -16.71 -8.97 24.53
N HIS A 386 -16.49 -7.65 24.57
CA HIS A 386 -17.05 -6.77 25.60
C HIS A 386 -18.55 -6.48 25.37
N SER A 387 -18.98 -6.33 24.11
CA SER A 387 -20.36 -5.99 23.70
C SER A 387 -21.00 -7.12 22.91
N SER A 388 -21.18 -8.24 23.59
CA SER A 388 -21.74 -9.46 23.01
C SER A 388 -23.23 -9.39 22.62
N THR A 389 -23.92 -8.28 22.91
CA THR A 389 -25.33 -8.05 22.52
C THR A 389 -25.51 -8.10 21.00
N CYS A 390 -24.43 -7.80 20.27
CA CYS A 390 -24.40 -7.79 18.81
C CYS A 390 -24.30 -9.19 18.18
N LEU A 391 -23.95 -10.21 18.98
CA LEU A 391 -23.68 -11.57 18.53
C LEU A 391 -24.98 -12.42 18.51
N ARG A 392 -25.25 -13.04 17.36
CA ARG A 392 -26.26 -14.11 17.22
C ARG A 392 -25.72 -15.43 17.76
N GLU A 393 -26.63 -16.37 17.99
CA GLU A 393 -26.31 -17.69 18.54
C GLU A 393 -25.20 -18.39 17.72
N GLY A 394 -24.19 -18.91 18.40
CA GLY A 394 -23.05 -19.59 17.79
C GLY A 394 -21.89 -18.69 17.37
N ALA A 395 -22.07 -17.36 17.30
CA ALA A 395 -21.01 -16.45 16.84
C ALA A 395 -19.86 -16.35 17.86
N LEU A 396 -20.21 -16.20 19.13
CA LEU A 396 -19.23 -16.13 20.21
C LEU A 396 -18.49 -17.45 20.39
N GLU A 397 -19.23 -18.56 20.31
CA GLU A 397 -18.70 -19.91 20.34
C GLU A 397 -17.72 -20.16 19.19
N MET A 398 -18.04 -19.69 17.99
CA MET A 398 -17.16 -19.74 16.83
C MET A 398 -15.89 -18.92 17.04
N LEU A 399 -15.98 -17.68 17.55
CA LEU A 399 -14.80 -16.84 17.81
C LEU A 399 -13.86 -17.51 18.80
N PHE A 400 -14.38 -18.02 19.92
CA PHE A 400 -13.57 -18.70 20.93
C PHE A 400 -12.98 -20.01 20.41
N ALA A 401 -13.72 -20.78 19.61
CA ALA A 401 -13.20 -21.97 18.95
C ALA A 401 -12.00 -21.62 18.05
N LEU A 402 -12.10 -20.53 17.28
CA LEU A 402 -11.04 -20.07 16.37
C LEU A 402 -9.82 -19.53 17.13
N MET A 403 -10.01 -18.76 18.20
CA MET A 403 -8.92 -18.31 19.08
C MET A 403 -8.11 -19.51 19.60
N LEU A 404 -8.82 -20.52 20.12
CA LEU A 404 -8.18 -21.72 20.62
C LEU A 404 -7.56 -22.55 19.50
N ALA A 405 -8.20 -22.72 18.34
CA ALA A 405 -7.64 -23.48 17.22
C ALA A 405 -6.32 -22.89 16.69
N ASN A 406 -6.19 -21.56 16.71
CA ASN A 406 -5.01 -20.83 16.22
C ASN A 406 -3.93 -20.58 17.28
N ASN A 407 -4.08 -21.07 18.51
CA ASN A 407 -3.18 -20.82 19.63
C ASN A 407 -3.08 -19.35 20.07
N GLU A 408 -4.14 -18.57 19.87
CA GLU A 408 -4.25 -17.17 20.32
C GLU A 408 -4.71 -17.12 21.79
N ASP A 409 -3.99 -17.83 22.65
CA ASP A 409 -4.35 -18.02 24.07
C ASP A 409 -4.39 -16.70 24.83
N ALA A 410 -3.50 -15.76 24.50
CA ALA A 410 -3.45 -14.45 25.14
C ALA A 410 -4.77 -13.68 24.95
N LEU A 411 -5.25 -13.58 23.70
CA LEU A 411 -6.52 -12.93 23.38
C LEU A 411 -7.70 -13.68 24.00
N PHE A 412 -7.68 -15.01 23.97
CA PHE A 412 -8.69 -15.82 24.65
C PHE A 412 -8.79 -15.51 26.16
N TYR A 413 -7.65 -15.46 26.87
CA TYR A 413 -7.65 -15.17 28.31
C TYR A 413 -7.97 -13.72 28.64
N GLU A 414 -7.71 -12.79 27.72
CA GLU A 414 -8.11 -11.39 27.86
C GLU A 414 -9.64 -11.25 27.83
N LEU A 415 -10.32 -12.03 26.99
CA LEU A 415 -11.76 -11.93 26.76
C LEU A 415 -12.61 -12.84 27.66
N ALA A 416 -12.04 -13.93 28.18
CA ALA A 416 -12.74 -14.88 29.05
C ALA A 416 -13.39 -14.26 30.32
N PRO A 417 -12.79 -13.27 31.00
CA PRO A 417 -13.39 -12.64 32.19
C PRO A 417 -14.76 -12.01 31.92
N ALA A 418 -14.91 -11.25 30.83
CA ALA A 418 -16.19 -10.62 30.48
C ALA A 418 -17.32 -11.65 30.30
N LEU A 419 -17.01 -12.80 29.69
CA LEU A 419 -17.99 -13.88 29.52
C LEU A 419 -18.31 -14.62 30.81
N ALA A 420 -17.34 -14.68 31.75
CA ALA A 420 -17.54 -15.29 33.05
C ALA A 420 -18.48 -14.44 33.91
N GLU A 421 -18.34 -13.11 33.88
CA GLU A 421 -19.22 -12.16 34.56
C GLU A 421 -20.67 -12.30 34.07
N ASP A 422 -20.86 -12.52 32.77
CA ASP A 422 -22.19 -12.76 32.16
C ASP A 422 -22.72 -14.20 32.35
N GLY A 423 -21.93 -15.10 32.94
CA GLY A 423 -22.30 -16.50 33.14
C GLY A 423 -22.38 -17.35 31.86
N ARG A 424 -21.87 -16.85 30.74
CA ARG A 424 -21.93 -17.52 29.42
C ARG A 424 -20.68 -18.34 29.09
N LEU A 425 -19.57 -18.04 29.76
CA LEU A 425 -18.30 -18.73 29.55
C LEU A 425 -18.42 -20.28 29.52
N PRO A 426 -19.16 -20.95 30.42
CA PRO A 426 -19.22 -22.42 30.41
C PRO A 426 -19.79 -23.01 29.11
N GLY A 427 -20.87 -22.44 28.58
CA GLY A 427 -21.48 -22.90 27.33
C GLY A 427 -20.57 -22.65 26.13
N VAL A 428 -19.92 -21.49 26.10
CA VAL A 428 -18.94 -21.14 25.06
C VAL A 428 -17.73 -22.05 25.10
N MET A 429 -17.20 -22.32 26.30
CA MET A 429 -16.03 -23.18 26.50
C MET A 429 -16.26 -24.62 26.05
N GLN A 430 -17.45 -25.15 26.30
CA GLN A 430 -17.82 -26.47 25.83
C GLN A 430 -17.64 -26.57 24.32
N PHE A 431 -18.30 -25.70 23.55
CA PHE A 431 -18.19 -25.70 22.10
C PHE A 431 -16.77 -25.36 21.62
N ALA A 432 -16.14 -24.35 22.21
CA ALA A 432 -14.84 -23.84 21.76
C ALA A 432 -13.75 -24.91 21.87
N LEU A 433 -13.62 -25.58 23.02
CA LEU A 433 -12.64 -26.66 23.20
C LEU A 433 -12.94 -27.82 22.26
N GLU A 434 -14.22 -28.13 22.09
CA GLU A 434 -14.72 -29.23 21.26
C GLU A 434 -14.39 -29.04 19.77
N GLN A 435 -14.36 -27.80 19.28
CA GLN A 435 -14.09 -27.44 17.89
C GLN A 435 -12.64 -26.99 17.65
N SER A 436 -11.89 -26.65 18.72
CA SER A 436 -10.52 -26.12 18.61
C SER A 436 -9.49 -27.13 18.08
N GLY A 437 -9.76 -28.43 18.18
CA GLY A 437 -8.77 -29.47 17.85
C GLY A 437 -7.57 -29.55 18.81
N ARG A 438 -7.65 -28.90 19.99
CA ARG A 438 -6.61 -28.95 21.02
C ARG A 438 -6.40 -30.35 21.57
N SER A 439 -5.16 -30.64 21.96
CA SER A 439 -4.82 -31.90 22.63
C SER A 439 -5.43 -31.95 24.03
N ALA A 440 -5.55 -33.15 24.60
CA ALA A 440 -6.01 -33.33 25.98
C ALA A 440 -5.14 -32.53 26.97
N GLU A 441 -3.83 -32.46 26.76
CA GLU A 441 -2.91 -31.71 27.62
C GLU A 441 -3.14 -30.19 27.53
N ASP A 442 -3.35 -29.67 26.32
CA ASP A 442 -3.65 -28.25 26.12
C ASP A 442 -4.99 -27.87 26.77
N VAL A 443 -6.02 -28.71 26.60
CA VAL A 443 -7.32 -28.53 27.24
C VAL A 443 -7.17 -28.47 28.76
N LEU A 444 -6.36 -29.36 29.35
CA LEU A 444 -6.08 -29.34 30.80
C LEU A 444 -5.36 -28.05 31.23
N SER A 445 -4.41 -27.57 30.44
CA SER A 445 -3.70 -26.32 30.69
C SER A 445 -4.66 -25.11 30.67
N ILE A 446 -5.52 -25.04 29.65
CA ILE A 446 -6.53 -23.98 29.51
C ILE A 446 -7.51 -24.00 30.68
N MET A 447 -8.10 -25.16 30.96
CA MET A 447 -9.05 -25.34 32.06
C MET A 447 -8.41 -25.09 33.44
N GLY A 448 -7.12 -25.41 33.59
CA GLY A 448 -6.33 -25.10 34.78
C GLY A 448 -6.16 -23.60 34.98
N THR A 449 -5.83 -22.87 33.91
CA THR A 449 -5.68 -21.40 33.96
C THR A 449 -6.99 -20.70 34.30
N LEU A 450 -8.10 -21.07 33.64
CA LEU A 450 -9.43 -20.54 33.94
C LEU A 450 -9.87 -20.84 35.37
N ALA A 451 -9.54 -22.03 35.89
CA ALA A 451 -9.83 -22.39 37.27
C ALA A 451 -9.02 -21.56 38.27
N ASN A 452 -7.73 -21.34 38.00
CA ASN A 452 -6.85 -20.55 38.88
C ASN A 452 -7.29 -19.08 38.93
N GLN A 453 -7.84 -18.56 37.83
CA GLN A 453 -8.45 -17.22 37.76
C GLN A 453 -9.89 -17.18 38.32
N SER A 454 -10.43 -18.28 38.83
CA SER A 454 -11.80 -18.39 39.34
C SER A 454 -12.90 -18.08 38.31
N LEU A 455 -12.60 -18.21 37.02
CA LEU A 455 -13.57 -17.97 35.94
C LEU A 455 -14.54 -19.14 35.73
N LEU A 456 -14.17 -20.35 36.20
CA LEU A 456 -15.00 -21.54 36.11
C LEU A 456 -15.17 -22.22 37.48
N GLN A 457 -16.43 -22.47 37.84
CA GLN A 457 -16.78 -23.19 39.05
C GLN A 457 -16.45 -24.69 38.93
N PRO A 458 -16.22 -25.41 40.05
CA PRO A 458 -15.96 -26.84 40.03
C PRO A 458 -16.99 -27.67 39.26
N GLN A 459 -18.29 -27.35 39.41
CA GLN A 459 -19.35 -28.07 38.69
C GLN A 459 -19.26 -27.85 37.17
N GLN A 460 -19.10 -26.61 36.73
CA GLN A 460 -18.97 -26.26 35.31
C GLN A 460 -17.79 -27.00 34.65
N ARG A 461 -16.68 -27.18 35.38
CA ARG A 461 -15.53 -27.96 34.89
C ARG A 461 -15.85 -29.45 34.77
N VAL A 462 -16.60 -30.03 35.72
CA VAL A 462 -17.08 -31.42 35.62
C VAL A 462 -17.95 -31.59 34.37
N ASP A 463 -18.86 -30.64 34.13
CA ASP A 463 -19.78 -30.68 32.99
C ASP A 463 -19.00 -30.59 31.67
N ILE A 464 -18.09 -29.62 31.54
CA ILE A 464 -17.24 -29.45 30.34
C ILE A 464 -16.39 -30.70 30.08
N TYR A 465 -15.70 -31.25 31.09
CA TYR A 465 -14.91 -32.47 30.88
C TYR A 465 -15.77 -33.66 30.47
N THR A 466 -16.96 -33.81 31.07
CA THR A 466 -17.86 -34.92 30.74
C THR A 466 -18.29 -34.86 29.28
N ILE A 467 -18.65 -33.67 28.79
CA ILE A 467 -19.11 -33.50 27.39
C ILE A 467 -17.96 -33.70 26.41
N LEU A 468 -16.77 -33.17 26.70
CA LEU A 468 -15.59 -33.42 25.86
C LEU A 468 -15.24 -34.91 25.80
N LEU A 469 -15.31 -35.62 26.93
CA LEU A 469 -15.08 -37.07 26.99
C LEU A 469 -16.13 -37.87 26.21
N GLN A 470 -17.40 -37.46 26.24
CA GLN A 470 -18.46 -38.06 25.44
C GLN A 470 -18.15 -37.92 23.94
N LYS A 471 -17.74 -36.73 23.46
CA LYS A 471 -17.36 -36.54 22.05
C LYS A 471 -16.13 -37.34 21.66
N LEU A 472 -15.12 -37.39 22.53
CA LEU A 472 -13.92 -38.20 22.32
C LEU A 472 -14.19 -39.70 22.50
N ALA A 473 -15.44 -40.10 22.69
CA ALA A 473 -15.88 -41.48 22.87
C ALA A 473 -15.09 -42.23 23.95
N TRP A 474 -14.63 -41.50 24.98
CA TRP A 474 -13.83 -42.07 26.06
C TRP A 474 -12.58 -42.83 25.57
N SER A 475 -11.95 -42.35 24.49
CA SER A 475 -10.75 -42.97 23.90
C SER A 475 -9.54 -42.96 24.84
N GLU A 476 -8.53 -43.77 24.54
CA GLU A 476 -7.26 -43.82 25.30
C GLU A 476 -6.52 -42.48 25.25
N GLU A 477 -6.61 -41.74 24.14
CA GLU A 477 -6.03 -40.39 24.00
C GLU A 477 -6.66 -39.37 24.97
N ALA A 478 -7.91 -39.60 25.38
CA ALA A 478 -8.61 -38.74 26.33
C ALA A 478 -8.31 -39.08 27.80
N MET A 479 -7.46 -40.07 28.09
CA MET A 479 -7.14 -40.52 29.44
C MET A 479 -6.70 -39.38 30.40
N PRO A 480 -5.89 -38.38 29.98
CA PRO A 480 -5.55 -37.26 30.85
C PRO A 480 -6.78 -36.49 31.35
N LEU A 481 -7.81 -36.32 30.51
CA LEU A 481 -9.07 -35.68 30.88
C LEU A 481 -9.87 -36.54 31.86
N VAL A 482 -9.89 -37.86 31.67
CA VAL A 482 -10.56 -38.82 32.59
C VAL A 482 -9.93 -38.77 33.99
N GLU A 483 -8.59 -38.77 34.05
CA GLU A 483 -7.85 -38.65 35.31
C GLU A 483 -8.14 -37.34 36.01
N GLN A 484 -8.16 -36.24 35.26
CA GLN A 484 -8.47 -34.93 35.82
C GLN A 484 -9.91 -34.83 36.31
N LEU A 485 -10.89 -35.39 35.57
CA LEU A 485 -12.28 -35.46 36.01
C LEU A 485 -12.40 -36.24 37.32
N ALA A 486 -11.75 -37.40 37.43
CA ALA A 486 -11.74 -38.19 38.66
C ALA A 486 -11.10 -37.44 39.84
N ARG A 487 -10.01 -36.71 39.59
CA ARG A 487 -9.36 -35.85 40.58
C ARG A 487 -10.28 -34.72 41.04
N LEU A 488 -10.96 -34.06 40.11
CA LEU A 488 -11.89 -32.97 40.37
C LEU A 488 -13.08 -33.44 41.22
N LEU A 489 -13.70 -34.56 40.87
CA LEU A 489 -14.78 -35.19 41.63
C LEU A 489 -14.35 -35.66 43.04
N THR A 490 -13.06 -35.94 43.23
CA THR A 490 -12.49 -36.27 44.55
C THR A 490 -12.25 -35.01 45.38
N GLN A 491 -11.74 -33.96 44.76
CA GLN A 491 -11.39 -32.70 45.42
C GLN A 491 -12.62 -31.89 45.83
N TYR A 492 -13.70 -31.95 45.05
CA TYR A 492 -14.95 -31.22 45.30
C TYR A 492 -16.10 -32.20 45.51
N PRO A 493 -16.38 -32.63 46.76
CA PRO A 493 -17.43 -33.60 47.06
C PRO A 493 -18.84 -33.14 46.66
N ASP A 494 -19.09 -31.84 46.58
CA ASP A 494 -20.42 -31.31 46.29
C ASP A 494 -20.76 -31.31 44.78
N THR A 495 -19.78 -31.60 43.90
CA THR A 495 -20.05 -31.73 42.47
C THR A 495 -20.74 -33.04 42.13
N THR A 496 -21.52 -33.02 41.05
CA THR A 496 -22.25 -34.17 40.50
C THR A 496 -21.75 -34.48 39.10
N ALA A 497 -21.63 -35.77 38.76
CA ALA A 497 -21.38 -36.23 37.40
C ALA A 497 -22.51 -37.15 36.97
N GLU A 498 -22.77 -37.23 35.67
CA GLU A 498 -23.77 -38.15 35.14
C GLU A 498 -23.35 -39.61 35.44
N ALA A 499 -24.32 -40.46 35.79
CA ALA A 499 -24.06 -41.87 36.09
C ALA A 499 -23.33 -42.59 34.94
N SER A 500 -23.67 -42.26 33.69
CA SER A 500 -23.01 -42.79 32.49
C SER A 500 -21.51 -42.50 32.49
N ALA A 501 -21.11 -41.26 32.82
CA ALA A 501 -19.72 -40.84 32.94
C ALA A 501 -19.00 -41.59 34.06
N LEU A 502 -19.63 -41.75 35.22
CA LEU A 502 -19.07 -42.52 36.34
C LEU A 502 -18.83 -43.99 35.96
N TRP A 503 -19.74 -44.60 35.19
CA TRP A 503 -19.56 -45.96 34.68
C TRP A 503 -18.42 -46.07 33.67
N HIS A 504 -18.24 -45.08 32.78
CA HIS A 504 -17.10 -45.06 31.88
C HIS A 504 -15.77 -44.91 32.62
N ILE A 505 -15.69 -44.05 33.64
CA ILE A 505 -14.51 -43.95 34.51
C ILE A 505 -14.25 -45.30 35.19
N ALA A 506 -15.29 -46.02 35.63
CA ALA A 506 -15.17 -47.34 36.24
C ALA A 506 -14.51 -48.33 35.26
N GLU A 507 -14.98 -48.37 34.02
CA GLU A 507 -14.46 -49.25 32.98
C GLU A 507 -13.02 -48.92 32.61
N LEU A 508 -12.71 -47.65 32.37
CA LEU A 508 -11.35 -47.21 32.04
C LEU A 508 -10.37 -47.47 33.19
N SER A 509 -10.81 -47.31 34.45
CA SER A 509 -9.96 -47.61 35.61
C SER A 509 -9.52 -49.08 35.67
N VAL A 510 -10.29 -50.01 35.10
CA VAL A 510 -9.89 -51.42 34.96
C VAL A 510 -8.75 -51.58 33.97
N THR A 511 -8.79 -50.83 32.87
CA THR A 511 -7.80 -50.87 31.81
C THR A 511 -6.48 -50.29 32.30
N VAL A 512 -6.49 -49.08 32.89
CA VAL A 512 -5.27 -48.39 33.34
C VAL A 512 -4.84 -48.75 34.77
N LYS A 513 -5.63 -49.56 35.49
CA LYS A 513 -5.39 -49.95 36.89
C LYS A 513 -5.22 -48.75 37.84
N SER A 514 -6.05 -47.71 37.66
CA SER A 514 -6.01 -46.49 38.49
C SER A 514 -6.89 -46.60 39.74
N GLU A 515 -6.27 -46.77 40.91
CA GLU A 515 -6.96 -46.86 42.21
C GLU A 515 -7.71 -45.56 42.56
N GLN A 516 -7.19 -44.41 42.12
CA GLN A 516 -7.83 -43.12 42.36
C GLN A 516 -9.17 -43.01 41.63
N MET A 517 -9.21 -43.37 40.34
CA MET A 517 -10.45 -43.41 39.56
C MET A 517 -11.46 -44.37 40.20
N MET A 518 -10.99 -45.56 40.59
CA MET A 518 -11.86 -46.55 41.20
C MET A 518 -12.49 -46.05 42.50
N ARG A 519 -11.70 -45.38 43.35
CA ARG A 519 -12.18 -44.84 44.62
C ARG A 519 -13.27 -43.79 44.42
N VAL A 520 -13.12 -42.89 43.44
CA VAL A 520 -14.14 -41.85 43.20
C VAL A 520 -15.42 -42.45 42.66
N VAL A 521 -15.33 -43.42 41.74
CA VAL A 521 -16.46 -44.16 41.18
C VAL A 521 -17.27 -44.84 42.29
N ILE A 522 -16.61 -45.62 43.16
CA ILE A 522 -17.28 -46.32 44.27
C ILE A 522 -17.99 -45.32 45.19
N ARG A 523 -17.32 -44.20 45.51
CA ARG A 523 -17.87 -43.19 46.41
C ARG A 523 -19.15 -42.53 45.86
N ARG A 524 -19.24 -42.37 44.53
CA ARG A 524 -20.34 -41.68 43.85
C ARG A 524 -21.47 -42.62 43.44
N LEU A 525 -21.15 -43.78 42.88
CA LEU A 525 -22.15 -44.75 42.42
C LEU A 525 -22.87 -45.47 43.56
N LEU A 526 -22.22 -45.74 44.70
CA LEU A 526 -22.89 -46.46 45.79
C LEU A 526 -24.13 -45.73 46.35
N PRO A 527 -24.07 -44.40 46.65
CA PRO A 527 -25.27 -43.64 46.99
C PRO A 527 -26.34 -43.65 45.89
N GLU A 528 -25.95 -43.55 44.61
CA GLU A 528 -26.91 -43.61 43.49
C GLU A 528 -27.60 -44.97 43.38
N ILE A 529 -26.84 -46.06 43.59
CA ILE A 529 -27.36 -47.43 43.65
C ILE A 529 -28.29 -47.59 44.86
N GLU A 530 -27.94 -47.05 46.03
CA GLU A 530 -28.78 -47.05 47.25
C GLU A 530 -30.12 -46.34 47.01
N ALA A 531 -30.12 -45.29 46.18
CA ALA A 531 -31.31 -44.50 45.87
C ALA A 531 -32.25 -45.14 44.84
N LYS A 532 -31.85 -46.22 44.15
CA LYS A 532 -32.73 -46.92 43.21
C LYS A 532 -33.84 -47.66 43.96
N VAL A 533 -35.06 -47.63 43.42
CA VAL A 533 -36.24 -48.28 44.04
C VAL A 533 -36.37 -49.75 43.62
N ALA A 534 -35.99 -50.08 42.38
CA ALA A 534 -36.15 -51.43 41.83
C ALA A 534 -34.96 -52.33 42.22
N GLU A 535 -35.22 -53.35 43.03
CA GLU A 535 -34.21 -54.35 43.46
C GLU A 535 -33.44 -54.98 42.28
N PRO A 536 -34.06 -55.35 41.13
CA PRO A 536 -33.31 -55.88 40.00
C PRO A 536 -32.22 -54.92 39.49
N SER A 537 -32.51 -53.61 39.44
CA SER A 537 -31.56 -52.59 38.99
C SER A 537 -30.42 -52.36 39.99
N ILE A 538 -30.69 -52.54 41.29
CA ILE A 538 -29.64 -52.48 42.33
C ILE A 538 -28.69 -53.66 42.17
N ILE A 539 -29.22 -54.86 41.98
CA ILE A 539 -28.43 -56.08 41.81
C ILE A 539 -27.57 -55.98 40.54
N GLU A 540 -28.14 -55.52 39.43
CA GLU A 540 -27.41 -55.36 38.16
C GLU A 540 -26.24 -54.37 38.29
N ASP A 541 -26.49 -53.17 38.80
CA ASP A 541 -25.45 -52.17 39.00
C ASP A 541 -24.38 -52.66 40.00
N LEU A 542 -24.79 -53.32 41.09
CA LEU A 542 -23.83 -53.85 42.06
C LEU A 542 -22.97 -54.96 41.45
N GLN A 543 -23.53 -55.82 40.60
CA GLN A 543 -22.77 -56.83 39.86
C GLN A 543 -21.79 -56.18 38.88
N ARG A 544 -22.22 -55.14 38.15
CA ARG A 544 -21.37 -54.36 37.24
C ARG A 544 -20.21 -53.69 38.01
N LEU A 545 -20.51 -53.02 39.12
CA LEU A 545 -19.51 -52.38 39.98
C LEU A 545 -18.55 -53.42 40.57
N ARG A 546 -19.07 -54.55 41.08
CA ARG A 546 -18.24 -55.64 41.61
C ARG A 546 -17.23 -56.15 40.56
N LYS A 547 -17.68 -56.32 39.32
CA LYS A 547 -16.82 -56.74 38.20
C LYS A 547 -15.74 -55.69 37.92
N ALA A 548 -16.09 -54.41 37.92
CA ALA A 548 -15.14 -53.32 37.75
C ALA A 548 -14.11 -53.25 38.89
N VAL A 549 -14.50 -53.43 40.15
CA VAL A 549 -13.59 -53.33 41.32
C VAL A 549 -12.74 -54.57 41.56
N GLN A 550 -12.95 -55.70 40.87
CA GLN A 550 -12.33 -56.98 41.21
C GLN A 550 -10.79 -56.95 41.26
N TRP A 551 -10.17 -56.10 40.43
CA TRP A 551 -8.72 -55.94 40.40
C TRP A 551 -8.18 -55.11 41.57
N SER A 552 -9.03 -54.32 42.24
CA SER A 552 -8.69 -53.45 43.36
C SER A 552 -9.14 -54.08 44.69
N SER A 553 -8.18 -54.50 45.51
CA SER A 553 -8.48 -55.05 46.84
C SER A 553 -9.14 -54.01 47.76
N SER A 554 -8.75 -52.74 47.60
CA SER A 554 -9.30 -51.62 48.36
C SER A 554 -10.76 -51.35 47.97
N GLY A 555 -11.05 -51.31 46.67
CA GLY A 555 -12.38 -51.11 46.13
C GLY A 555 -13.34 -52.24 46.49
N LEU A 556 -12.91 -53.49 46.35
CA LEU A 556 -13.70 -54.67 46.73
C LEU A 556 -14.08 -54.63 48.22
N THR A 557 -13.14 -54.25 49.09
CA THR A 557 -13.38 -54.13 50.53
C THR A 557 -14.43 -53.06 50.83
N GLN A 558 -14.39 -51.94 50.13
CA GLN A 558 -15.35 -50.85 50.30
C GLN A 558 -16.75 -51.23 49.82
N VAL A 559 -16.88 -51.85 48.65
CA VAL A 559 -18.17 -52.35 48.12
C VAL A 559 -18.77 -53.41 49.04
N MET A 560 -17.97 -54.38 49.51
CA MET A 560 -18.46 -55.41 50.44
C MET A 560 -18.90 -54.84 51.80
N ARG A 561 -18.21 -53.81 52.29
CA ARG A 561 -18.60 -53.11 53.52
C ARG A 561 -19.94 -52.41 53.33
N TRP A 562 -20.11 -51.65 52.24
CA TRP A 562 -21.37 -50.99 51.93
C TRP A 562 -22.51 -52.00 51.75
N TRP A 563 -22.29 -53.10 51.02
CA TRP A 563 -23.31 -54.14 50.81
C TRP A 563 -23.84 -54.73 52.12
N ARG A 564 -22.94 -55.04 53.07
CA ARG A 564 -23.33 -55.55 54.39
C ARG A 564 -24.18 -54.53 55.16
N GLN A 565 -23.85 -53.24 55.05
CA GLN A 565 -24.62 -52.16 55.68
C GLN A 565 -26.00 -52.00 55.00
N TYR A 566 -26.04 -52.03 53.68
CA TYR A 566 -27.27 -51.94 52.89
C TYR A 566 -28.26 -53.08 53.21
N VAL A 567 -27.79 -54.34 53.19
CA VAL A 567 -28.63 -55.49 53.55
C VAL A 567 -29.11 -55.36 55.00
N GLY A 568 -28.22 -55.02 55.93
CA GLY A 568 -28.59 -54.84 57.34
C GLY A 568 -29.66 -53.79 57.60
N LYS A 569 -29.71 -52.71 56.79
CA LYS A 569 -30.75 -51.68 56.86
C LYS A 569 -32.11 -52.13 56.31
N ASN A 570 -32.12 -53.04 55.32
CA ASN A 570 -33.33 -53.44 54.59
C ASN A 570 -33.92 -54.80 55.01
N THR A 571 -33.20 -55.60 55.80
CA THR A 571 -33.71 -56.87 56.37
C THR A 571 -34.36 -56.70 57.76
N LEU A 572 -34.32 -55.49 58.31
CA LEU A 572 -35.02 -55.07 59.53
C LEU A 572 -36.23 -54.21 59.13
#